data_AF-A0A6C0C6U4-F1
#
_entry.id   AF-A0A6C0C6U4-F1
#
_cell.length_a   1.000
_cell.length_b   1.000
_cell.length_c   1.000
_cell.angle_alpha   90.00
_cell.angle_beta   90.00
_cell.angle_gamma   90.00
#
_symmetry.space_group_name_H-M   'P 1'
#
loop_
_entity.id
_entity.type
_entity.pdbx_description
1 polymer ?
#
loop_
_entity_poly.entity_id
_entity_poly.type
_entity_poly.pdbx_seq_one_letter_code
_entity_poly.pdbx_strand_id
1 'polypeptide(L)'
;MYLSKKYKLETIRIKYWHVFLAKCVTEMTKILLNSNAEIQKYKLEQKILNYNTYIIGKCDLSSYVIFPKKICIIKYQSAFKDDILHNWQMSDDDFHVILEIFVLINHSCKRSIKKEVAEIDDSELEVTISQKDNVELVIDSKKFKISKKHFTRLQKIFTGDKKDINIMICILLTRYEYYGVMKEGICLSADDVYQFIFDNKLENDTLEAFAGTLNSNLPNYCSLFYDIEKIFGSKGSFLNMQLDTCNYEIIISNPPYITNVMDDSSDKLINFLELCNGFVIVVIPDWRSVAEYDADVNGQISINEHEQKRETVPYNNYAVLRNSNFFRNVICIGDYMYYNFFANSQKKIRDNVLFVILSSDKGNDLDKKFIDYMKQKIS
;
A
#
# COMPACT_ATOMS: atom_id res chain seq x y z
N MET A 1 -1.35 -20.67 24.01
CA MET A 1 -0.21 -20.05 24.73
C MET A 1 0.55 -18.94 23.98
N TYR A 2 0.50 -18.79 22.63
CA TYR A 2 1.37 -17.80 21.92
C TYR A 2 0.67 -16.50 21.43
N LEU A 3 -0.65 -16.52 21.21
CA LEU A 3 -1.31 -15.43 20.47
C LEU A 3 -1.68 -14.21 21.30
N SER A 4 -2.04 -14.37 22.58
CA SER A 4 -2.26 -13.24 23.49
C SER A 4 -0.98 -12.42 23.67
N LYS A 5 0.17 -13.10 23.83
CA LYS A 5 1.50 -12.47 23.81
C LYS A 5 1.79 -11.79 22.47
N LYS A 6 1.44 -12.41 21.34
CA LYS A 6 1.60 -11.82 19.99
C LYS A 6 0.74 -10.55 19.83
N TYR A 7 -0.48 -10.54 20.33
CA TYR A 7 -1.34 -9.36 20.33
C TYR A 7 -0.77 -8.23 21.19
N LYS A 8 -0.36 -8.52 22.43
CA LYS A 8 0.29 -7.53 23.32
C LYS A 8 1.57 -6.95 22.68
N LEU A 9 2.41 -7.81 22.10
CA LEU A 9 3.60 -7.39 21.34
C LEU A 9 3.24 -6.44 20.19
N GLU A 10 2.18 -6.74 19.45
CA GLU A 10 1.74 -5.92 18.33
C GLU A 10 1.23 -4.55 18.80
N THR A 11 0.46 -4.51 19.88
CA THR A 11 0.04 -3.25 20.53
C THR A 11 1.23 -2.41 20.96
N ILE A 12 2.26 -3.01 21.57
CA ILE A 12 3.49 -2.32 21.98
C ILE A 12 4.23 -1.75 20.76
N ARG A 13 4.34 -2.52 19.66
CA ARG A 13 4.98 -2.04 18.43
C ARG A 13 4.27 -0.82 17.87
N ILE A 14 2.95 -0.86 17.74
CA ILE A 14 2.15 0.26 17.23
C ILE A 14 2.23 1.49 18.15
N LYS A 15 2.16 1.30 19.47
CA LYS A 15 2.40 2.37 20.45
C LYS A 15 3.73 3.07 20.18
N TYR A 16 4.83 2.32 20.07
CA TYR A 16 6.15 2.91 19.82
C TYR A 16 6.31 3.46 18.41
N TRP A 17 5.54 2.99 17.42
CA TRP A 17 5.52 3.58 16.09
C TRP A 17 4.98 5.01 16.13
N HIS A 18 3.89 5.25 16.85
CA HIS A 18 3.38 6.60 17.06
C HIS A 18 4.36 7.48 17.85
N VAL A 19 5.07 6.91 18.83
CA VAL A 19 6.16 7.63 19.54
C VAL A 19 7.29 8.00 18.58
N PHE A 20 7.70 7.08 17.69
CA PHE A 20 8.72 7.33 16.67
C PHE A 20 8.30 8.47 15.75
N LEU A 21 7.10 8.38 15.15
CA LEU A 21 6.55 9.41 14.27
C LEU A 21 6.52 10.79 14.95
N ALA A 22 5.93 10.87 16.14
CA ALA A 22 5.79 12.14 16.88
C ALA A 22 7.15 12.79 17.20
N LYS A 23 8.14 11.98 17.61
CA LYS A 23 9.50 12.46 17.89
C LYS A 23 10.22 12.91 16.63
N CYS A 24 10.17 12.13 15.55
CA CYS A 24 10.78 12.50 14.27
C CYS A 24 10.19 13.81 13.74
N VAL A 25 8.86 13.95 13.73
CA VAL A 25 8.19 15.19 13.30
C VAL A 25 8.62 16.38 14.16
N THR A 26 8.70 16.20 15.48
CA THR A 26 9.12 17.26 16.41
C THR A 26 10.56 17.71 16.15
N GLU A 27 11.50 16.78 16.01
CA GLU A 27 12.90 17.14 15.74
C GLU A 27 13.08 17.76 14.34
N MET A 28 12.41 17.23 13.32
CA MET A 28 12.44 17.82 11.97
C MET A 28 11.86 19.24 11.95
N THR A 29 10.78 19.48 12.69
CA THR A 29 10.16 20.82 12.76
C THR A 29 11.12 21.86 13.36
N LYS A 30 11.99 21.48 14.30
CA LYS A 30 13.00 22.39 14.86
C LYS A 30 14.05 22.80 13.82
N ILE A 31 14.37 21.89 12.89
CA ILE A 31 15.33 22.13 11.81
C ILE A 31 14.70 23.01 10.72
N LEU A 32 13.41 22.81 10.42
CA LEU A 32 12.72 23.43 9.28
C LEU A 32 12.33 24.92 9.41
N LEU A 33 12.56 25.55 10.57
CA LEU A 33 12.40 26.99 10.87
C LEU A 33 11.47 27.78 9.90
N ASN A 34 10.16 27.50 9.86
CA ASN A 34 9.19 28.29 9.07
C ASN A 34 7.77 28.31 9.68
N SER A 35 7.06 29.41 9.44
CA SER A 35 5.88 29.93 10.18
C SER A 35 4.53 29.25 9.90
N ASN A 36 4.49 27.97 9.50
CA ASN A 36 3.23 27.25 9.26
C ASN A 36 3.23 25.83 9.86
N ALA A 37 3.50 25.76 11.16
CA ALA A 37 3.88 24.54 11.88
C ALA A 37 2.88 23.37 11.79
N GLU A 38 1.56 23.60 11.77
CA GLU A 38 0.58 22.50 11.75
C GLU A 38 0.45 21.83 10.38
N ILE A 39 0.36 22.61 9.30
CA ILE A 39 0.32 22.09 7.92
C ILE A 39 1.62 21.36 7.59
N GLN A 40 2.74 21.81 8.13
CA GLN A 40 4.03 21.13 7.98
C GLN A 40 4.08 19.80 8.75
N LYS A 41 3.56 19.73 9.98
CA LYS A 41 3.58 18.49 10.79
C LYS A 41 2.89 17.32 10.10
N TYR A 42 1.68 17.52 9.59
CA TYR A 42 0.94 16.45 8.90
C TYR A 42 1.67 15.98 7.64
N LYS A 43 2.20 16.91 6.82
CA LYS A 43 2.98 16.56 5.63
C LYS A 43 4.25 15.80 6.00
N LEU A 44 4.94 16.19 7.07
CA LEU A 44 6.13 15.49 7.56
C LEU A 44 5.79 14.07 8.03
N GLU A 45 4.72 13.92 8.81
CA GLU A 45 4.25 12.60 9.25
C GLU A 45 3.97 11.69 8.06
N GLN A 46 3.26 12.20 7.04
CA GLN A 46 2.99 11.47 5.81
C GLN A 46 4.28 11.08 5.07
N LYS A 47 5.26 11.98 4.96
CA LYS A 47 6.54 11.66 4.29
C LYS A 47 7.37 10.63 5.06
N ILE A 48 7.40 10.70 6.39
CA ILE A 48 8.06 9.69 7.23
C ILE A 48 7.38 8.33 7.07
N LEU A 49 6.04 8.31 7.11
CA LEU A 49 5.24 7.10 6.92
C LEU A 49 5.48 6.50 5.53
N ASN A 50 5.48 7.31 4.48
CA ASN A 50 5.75 6.89 3.11
C ASN A 50 7.15 6.28 2.97
N TYR A 51 8.15 6.95 3.53
CA TYR A 51 9.51 6.47 3.53
C TYR A 51 9.66 5.12 4.25
N ASN A 52 9.10 5.01 5.45
CA ASN A 52 9.17 3.78 6.22
C ASN A 52 8.38 2.64 5.55
N THR A 53 7.25 2.95 4.90
CA THR A 53 6.47 2.00 4.09
C THR A 53 7.29 1.46 2.93
N TYR A 54 7.99 2.33 2.20
CA TYR A 54 8.90 1.93 1.13
C TYR A 54 10.01 1.02 1.64
N ILE A 55 10.67 1.37 2.76
CA ILE A 55 11.72 0.53 3.36
C ILE A 55 11.18 -0.85 3.77
N ILE A 56 10.01 -0.91 4.41
CA ILE A 56 9.39 -2.17 4.83
C ILE A 56 9.09 -3.06 3.62
N GLY A 57 8.68 -2.47 2.49
CA GLY A 57 8.45 -3.21 1.25
C GLY A 57 9.72 -3.73 0.57
N LYS A 58 10.85 -3.03 0.72
CA LYS A 58 12.12 -3.37 0.08
C LYS A 58 13.04 -4.26 0.91
N CYS A 59 12.89 -4.25 2.23
CA CYS A 59 13.76 -5.00 3.13
C CYS A 59 13.05 -6.23 3.70
N ASP A 60 13.82 -7.30 3.91
CA ASP A 60 13.38 -8.38 4.78
C ASP A 60 13.06 -7.83 6.17
N LEU A 61 11.86 -8.16 6.65
CA LEU A 61 11.35 -7.67 7.92
C LEU A 61 12.29 -8.08 9.06
N SER A 62 12.66 -7.11 9.89
CA SER A 62 13.38 -7.41 11.13
C SER A 62 12.44 -8.02 12.17
N SER A 63 12.98 -8.51 13.29
CA SER A 63 12.17 -8.94 14.44
C SER A 63 11.26 -7.87 15.03
N TYR A 64 11.45 -6.59 14.67
CA TYR A 64 10.60 -5.46 15.08
C TYR A 64 9.63 -5.01 13.99
N VAL A 65 9.69 -5.66 12.81
CA VAL A 65 8.82 -5.54 11.62
C VAL A 65 8.69 -4.13 11.06
N ILE A 66 8.05 -3.21 11.78
CA ILE A 66 7.82 -1.81 11.37
C ILE A 66 9.02 -0.88 11.65
N PHE A 67 10.05 -1.38 12.35
CA PHE A 67 11.27 -0.66 12.65
C PHE A 67 12.47 -1.23 11.88
N PRO A 68 12.85 -0.65 10.73
CA PRO A 68 13.90 -1.21 9.87
C PRO A 68 15.29 -1.17 10.51
N LYS A 69 16.19 -2.04 10.04
CA LYS A 69 17.62 -2.02 10.45
C LYS A 69 18.27 -0.71 9.97
N LYS A 70 19.29 -0.22 10.70
CA LYS A 70 20.06 0.99 10.31
C LYS A 70 20.53 0.91 8.85
N ILE A 71 21.03 -0.25 8.42
CA ILE A 71 21.49 -0.45 7.04
C ILE A 71 20.39 -0.22 5.99
N CYS A 72 19.13 -0.59 6.29
CA CYS A 72 18.00 -0.34 5.39
C CYS A 72 17.65 1.15 5.34
N ILE A 73 17.65 1.84 6.49
CA ILE A 73 17.42 3.30 6.56
C ILE A 73 18.48 4.06 5.77
N ILE A 74 19.73 3.61 5.76
CA ILE A 74 20.79 4.28 4.99
C ILE A 74 20.70 3.91 3.51
N LYS A 75 20.49 2.62 3.19
CA LYS A 75 20.44 2.10 1.82
C LYS A 75 19.37 2.81 0.97
N TYR A 76 18.22 3.09 1.55
CA TYR A 76 17.08 3.66 0.83
C TYR A 76 16.88 5.17 1.07
N GLN A 77 17.87 5.86 1.64
CA GLN A 77 17.74 7.27 2.01
C GLN A 77 17.36 8.21 0.85
N SER A 78 17.72 7.89 -0.40
CA SER A 78 17.37 8.70 -1.58
C SER A 78 15.87 8.88 -1.72
N ALA A 79 15.09 7.81 -1.46
CA ALA A 79 13.63 7.83 -1.48
C ALA A 79 13.02 8.88 -0.53
N PHE A 80 13.74 9.25 0.52
CA PHE A 80 13.35 10.32 1.43
C PHE A 80 13.99 11.65 1.07
N LYS A 81 15.26 11.63 0.65
CA LYS A 81 16.05 12.81 0.27
C LYS A 81 15.34 13.62 -0.81
N ASP A 82 14.97 12.95 -1.90
CA ASP A 82 14.41 13.63 -3.09
C ASP A 82 13.08 14.30 -2.75
N ASP A 83 12.26 13.61 -1.95
CA ASP A 83 10.99 14.12 -1.45
C ASP A 83 11.17 15.31 -0.48
N ILE A 84 12.25 15.33 0.30
CA ILE A 84 12.48 16.32 1.35
C ILE A 84 13.13 17.59 0.80
N LEU A 85 14.20 17.45 0.00
CA LEU A 85 14.96 18.58 -0.53
C LEU A 85 14.10 19.47 -1.43
N HIS A 86 13.30 18.87 -2.32
CA HIS A 86 12.46 19.62 -3.25
C HIS A 86 11.32 20.37 -2.56
N ASN A 87 10.71 19.77 -1.54
CA ASN A 87 9.52 20.34 -0.89
C ASN A 87 9.83 21.33 0.23
N TRP A 88 11.01 21.24 0.84
CA TRP A 88 11.35 22.01 2.03
C TRP A 88 12.66 22.81 1.95
N GLN A 89 13.29 22.90 0.78
CA GLN A 89 14.50 23.71 0.54
C GLN A 89 15.62 23.46 1.56
N MET A 90 15.74 22.19 1.98
CA MET A 90 16.72 21.76 2.97
C MET A 90 18.12 21.66 2.36
N SER A 91 19.16 21.86 3.17
CA SER A 91 20.53 21.53 2.75
C SER A 91 20.80 20.03 2.88
N ASP A 92 21.84 19.55 2.20
CA ASP A 92 22.32 18.17 2.37
C ASP A 92 22.78 17.88 3.80
N ASP A 93 23.38 18.88 4.48
CA ASP A 93 23.80 18.75 5.88
C ASP A 93 22.60 18.58 6.81
N ASP A 94 21.53 19.37 6.61
CA ASP A 94 20.30 19.23 7.40
C ASP A 94 19.65 17.86 7.18
N PHE A 95 19.67 17.35 5.94
CA PHE A 95 19.16 16.02 5.63
C PHE A 95 19.97 14.91 6.33
N HIS A 96 21.30 15.04 6.37
CA HIS A 96 22.15 14.12 7.12
C HIS A 96 21.81 14.11 8.61
N VAL A 97 21.60 15.29 9.21
CA VAL A 97 21.17 15.42 10.61
C VAL A 97 19.80 14.72 10.84
N ILE A 98 18.84 14.90 9.93
CA ILE A 98 17.53 14.23 10.02
C ILE A 98 17.67 12.70 9.97
N LEU A 99 18.50 12.16 9.08
CA LEU A 99 18.71 10.72 9.00
C LEU A 99 19.34 10.16 10.28
N GLU A 100 20.29 10.87 10.87
CA GLU A 100 20.86 10.47 12.16
C GLU A 100 19.80 10.46 13.27
N ILE A 101 18.96 11.49 13.32
CA ILE A 101 17.80 11.55 14.23
C ILE A 101 16.89 10.33 14.04
N PHE A 102 16.57 9.96 12.79
CA PHE A 102 15.73 8.79 12.51
C PHE A 102 16.35 7.51 13.04
N VAL A 103 17.65 7.31 12.77
CA VAL A 103 18.37 6.12 13.25
C VAL A 103 18.39 6.06 14.78
N LEU A 104 18.64 7.19 15.45
CA LEU A 104 18.67 7.29 16.91
C LEU A 104 17.30 7.02 17.55
N ILE A 105 16.23 7.65 17.05
CA ILE A 105 14.87 7.45 17.56
C ILE A 105 14.41 6.01 17.28
N ASN A 106 14.66 5.48 16.09
CA ASN A 106 14.36 4.09 15.72
C ASN A 106 15.04 3.10 16.68
N HIS A 107 16.32 3.31 16.99
CA HIS A 107 17.06 2.47 17.95
C HIS A 107 16.51 2.57 19.37
N SER A 108 16.17 3.79 19.81
CA SER A 108 15.57 4.04 21.12
C SER A 108 14.20 3.33 21.27
N CYS A 109 13.36 3.38 20.23
CA CYS A 109 12.08 2.67 20.20
C CYS A 109 12.27 1.16 20.27
N LYS A 110 13.20 0.57 19.50
CA LYS A 110 13.51 -0.86 19.59
C LYS A 110 13.96 -1.29 20.98
N ARG A 111 14.80 -0.50 21.65
CA ARG A 111 15.22 -0.77 23.04
C ARG A 111 14.03 -0.75 24.01
N SER A 112 13.14 0.22 23.84
CA SER A 112 11.96 0.38 24.68
C SER A 112 10.96 -0.77 24.47
N ILE A 113 10.73 -1.17 23.22
CA ILE A 113 9.95 -2.36 22.87
C ILE A 113 10.56 -3.60 23.53
N LYS A 114 11.88 -3.81 23.41
CA LYS A 114 12.54 -4.99 24.03
C LYS A 114 12.33 -5.04 25.54
N LYS A 115 12.35 -3.89 26.22
CA LYS A 115 12.10 -3.80 27.66
C LYS A 115 10.65 -4.15 28.00
N GLU A 116 9.69 -3.49 27.36
CA GLU A 116 8.25 -3.70 27.64
C GLU A 116 7.81 -5.13 27.26
N VAL A 117 8.39 -5.72 26.21
CA VAL A 117 8.12 -7.10 25.81
C VAL A 117 8.61 -8.12 26.84
N ALA A 118 9.68 -7.83 27.58
CA ALA A 118 10.16 -8.69 28.66
C ALA A 118 9.22 -8.70 29.87
N GLU A 119 8.36 -7.69 29.99
CA GLU A 119 7.38 -7.52 31.06
C GLU A 119 5.98 -8.04 30.65
N ILE A 120 5.80 -8.52 29.41
CA ILE A 120 4.53 -9.10 28.98
C ILE A 120 4.25 -10.39 29.75
N ASP A 121 3.16 -10.39 30.49
CA ASP A 121 2.62 -11.57 31.13
C ASP A 121 1.94 -12.50 30.11
N ASP A 122 1.94 -13.80 30.42
CA ASP A 122 1.37 -14.85 29.57
C ASP A 122 -0.14 -15.09 29.81
N SER A 123 -0.87 -14.13 30.39
CA SER A 123 -2.33 -14.24 30.53
C SER A 123 -3.00 -14.42 29.18
N GLU A 124 -3.96 -15.34 29.15
CA GLU A 124 -4.82 -15.52 28.01
C GLU A 124 -5.78 -14.34 27.91
N LEU A 125 -5.89 -13.83 26.68
CA LEU A 125 -6.84 -12.79 26.32
C LEU A 125 -8.01 -13.42 25.59
N GLU A 126 -9.21 -13.19 26.10
CA GLU A 126 -10.43 -13.56 25.42
C GLU A 126 -10.83 -12.48 24.42
N VAL A 127 -11.30 -12.91 23.25
CA VAL A 127 -11.90 -12.01 22.26
C VAL A 127 -13.41 -12.15 22.33
N THR A 128 -14.09 -11.12 22.84
CA THR A 128 -15.55 -11.07 22.82
C THR A 128 -16.03 -10.59 21.46
N ILE A 129 -17.04 -11.25 20.90
CA ILE A 129 -17.62 -10.90 19.61
C ILE A 129 -19.09 -10.54 19.77
N SER A 130 -19.49 -9.41 19.21
CA SER A 130 -20.91 -9.09 19.01
C SER A 130 -21.21 -8.88 17.53
N GLN A 131 -22.33 -9.40 17.07
CA GLN A 131 -22.76 -9.30 15.68
C GLN A 131 -24.12 -8.61 15.61
N LYS A 132 -24.13 -7.32 15.25
CA LYS A 132 -25.36 -6.57 14.95
C LYS A 132 -25.40 -6.30 13.45
N ASP A 133 -25.17 -5.06 13.01
CA ASP A 133 -24.98 -4.75 11.58
C ASP A 133 -23.53 -5.00 11.14
N ASN A 134 -22.59 -4.66 12.03
CA ASN A 134 -21.17 -4.98 11.93
C ASN A 134 -20.78 -6.04 12.97
N VAL A 135 -19.60 -6.64 12.77
CA VAL A 135 -18.94 -7.48 13.77
C VAL A 135 -18.03 -6.57 14.61
N GLU A 136 -18.29 -6.54 15.92
CA GLU A 136 -17.43 -5.87 16.89
C GLU A 136 -16.61 -6.92 17.64
N LEU A 137 -15.28 -6.79 17.60
CA LEU A 137 -14.34 -7.60 18.36
C LEU A 137 -13.78 -6.77 19.51
N VAL A 138 -13.82 -7.31 20.72
CA VAL A 138 -13.27 -6.65 21.92
C VAL A 138 -12.17 -7.51 22.51
N ILE A 139 -10.99 -6.92 22.72
CA ILE A 139 -9.84 -7.56 23.34
C ILE A 139 -9.06 -6.50 24.13
N ASP A 140 -8.79 -6.78 25.41
CA ASP A 140 -8.04 -5.88 26.30
C ASP A 140 -8.55 -4.41 26.26
N SER A 141 -9.87 -4.25 26.44
CA SER A 141 -10.60 -2.95 26.36
C SER A 141 -10.65 -2.29 24.98
N LYS A 142 -9.85 -2.75 24.02
CA LYS A 142 -9.83 -2.24 22.65
C LYS A 142 -10.96 -2.84 21.84
N LYS A 143 -11.61 -2.00 21.05
CA LYS A 143 -12.74 -2.37 20.19
C LYS A 143 -12.37 -2.21 18.73
N PHE A 144 -12.65 -3.24 17.96
CA PHE A 144 -12.51 -3.23 16.51
C PHE A 144 -13.87 -3.43 15.86
N LYS A 145 -14.11 -2.73 14.75
CA LYS A 145 -15.31 -2.91 13.93
C LYS A 145 -14.91 -3.34 12.53
N ILE A 146 -15.60 -4.34 12.02
CA ILE A 146 -15.45 -4.85 10.66
C ILE A 146 -16.83 -5.30 10.16
N SER A 147 -17.06 -5.20 8.85
CA SER A 147 -18.32 -5.69 8.27
C SER A 147 -18.45 -7.20 8.41
N LYS A 148 -19.69 -7.71 8.45
CA LYS A 148 -19.94 -9.16 8.43
C LYS A 148 -19.32 -9.84 7.22
N LYS A 149 -19.47 -9.23 6.03
CA LYS A 149 -18.88 -9.71 4.77
C LYS A 149 -17.37 -9.94 4.91
N HIS A 150 -16.65 -8.95 5.43
CA HIS A 150 -15.20 -9.05 5.57
C HIS A 150 -14.78 -10.01 6.67
N PHE A 151 -15.47 -10.01 7.82
CA PHE A 151 -15.22 -10.99 8.87
C PHE A 151 -15.36 -12.43 8.37
N THR A 152 -16.45 -12.74 7.66
CA THR A 152 -16.67 -14.06 7.05
C THR A 152 -15.63 -14.40 5.98
N ARG A 153 -15.20 -13.41 5.18
CA ARG A 153 -14.11 -13.62 4.21
C ARG A 153 -12.80 -14.00 4.91
N LEU A 154 -12.41 -13.26 5.96
CA LEU A 154 -11.22 -13.55 6.77
C LEU A 154 -11.31 -14.95 7.38
N GLN A 155 -12.50 -15.35 7.85
CA GLN A 155 -12.77 -16.72 8.31
C GLN A 155 -12.53 -17.80 7.26
N LYS A 156 -12.88 -17.51 6.00
CA LYS A 156 -12.72 -18.46 4.90
C LYS A 156 -11.26 -18.62 4.46
N ILE A 157 -10.49 -17.53 4.40
CA ILE A 157 -9.12 -17.53 3.85
C ILE A 157 -8.06 -17.85 4.91
N PHE A 158 -8.41 -17.83 6.19
CA PHE A 158 -7.50 -18.15 7.28
C PHE A 158 -7.13 -19.63 7.28
N THR A 159 -5.83 -19.91 7.26
CA THR A 159 -5.26 -21.27 7.17
C THR A 159 -4.77 -21.83 8.50
N GLY A 160 -4.84 -21.04 9.59
CA GLY A 160 -4.44 -21.47 10.93
C GLY A 160 -5.54 -22.25 11.68
N ASP A 161 -5.31 -22.48 12.98
CA ASP A 161 -6.30 -23.13 13.85
C ASP A 161 -7.54 -22.24 14.04
N LYS A 162 -8.73 -22.73 13.68
CA LYS A 162 -9.98 -21.95 13.71
C LYS A 162 -10.27 -21.28 15.06
N LYS A 163 -9.77 -21.82 16.18
CA LYS A 163 -9.93 -21.19 17.50
C LYS A 163 -9.16 -19.87 17.63
N ASP A 164 -8.09 -19.71 16.85
CA ASP A 164 -7.14 -18.61 16.92
C ASP A 164 -7.52 -17.42 16.02
N ILE A 165 -8.54 -17.59 15.18
CA ILE A 165 -8.82 -16.63 14.12
C ILE A 165 -9.20 -15.25 14.65
N ASN A 166 -10.00 -15.19 15.72
CA ASN A 166 -10.52 -13.93 16.23
C ASN A 166 -9.40 -13.05 16.76
N ILE A 167 -8.45 -13.65 17.50
CA ILE A 167 -7.27 -12.92 17.99
C ILE A 167 -6.31 -12.58 16.85
N MET A 168 -6.18 -13.42 15.82
CA MET A 168 -5.40 -13.09 14.63
C MET A 168 -6.00 -11.94 13.82
N ILE A 169 -7.32 -11.83 13.74
CA ILE A 169 -8.01 -10.67 13.16
C ILE A 169 -7.73 -9.42 13.99
N CYS A 170 -7.76 -9.49 15.33
CA CYS A 170 -7.39 -8.35 16.18
C CYS A 170 -5.92 -7.93 15.98
N ILE A 171 -4.99 -8.88 15.86
CA ILE A 171 -3.57 -8.62 15.56
C ILE A 171 -3.44 -7.90 14.21
N LEU A 172 -4.13 -8.39 13.17
CA LEU A 172 -4.16 -7.79 11.85
C LEU A 172 -4.69 -6.35 11.91
N LEU A 173 -5.83 -6.13 12.57
CA LEU A 173 -6.44 -4.81 12.67
C LEU A 173 -5.57 -3.82 13.46
N THR A 174 -4.90 -4.28 14.53
CA THR A 174 -3.89 -3.49 15.25
C THR A 174 -2.72 -3.13 14.35
N ARG A 175 -2.14 -4.08 13.58
CA ARG A 175 -1.02 -3.77 12.69
C ARG A 175 -1.35 -2.64 11.70
N TYR A 176 -2.57 -2.64 11.15
CA TYR A 176 -2.99 -1.61 10.19
C TYR A 176 -3.22 -0.23 10.81
N GLU A 177 -3.20 -0.08 12.14
CA GLU A 177 -3.11 1.24 12.79
C GLU A 177 -1.76 1.92 12.57
N TYR A 178 -0.76 1.20 12.05
CA TYR A 178 0.47 1.77 11.50
C TYR A 178 0.20 2.97 10.58
N TYR A 179 -0.85 2.90 9.77
CA TYR A 179 -1.23 3.95 8.83
C TYR A 179 -2.03 5.10 9.47
N GLY A 180 -2.41 5.00 10.74
CA GLY A 180 -3.16 6.03 11.46
C GLY A 180 -4.38 6.53 10.67
N VAL A 181 -4.44 7.84 10.45
CA VAL A 181 -5.52 8.50 9.68
C VAL A 181 -5.54 8.15 8.18
N MET A 182 -4.43 7.64 7.64
CA MET A 182 -4.30 7.25 6.23
C MET A 182 -4.81 5.83 5.94
N LYS A 183 -5.20 5.08 6.98
CA LYS A 183 -5.64 3.68 6.89
C LYS A 183 -6.77 3.46 5.88
N GLU A 184 -7.69 4.42 5.73
CA GLU A 184 -8.77 4.32 4.74
C GLU A 184 -8.28 4.41 3.30
N GLY A 185 -7.34 5.32 3.01
CA GLY A 185 -6.85 5.54 1.64
C GLY A 185 -6.06 4.37 1.09
N ILE A 186 -5.34 3.65 1.96
CA ILE A 186 -4.48 2.52 1.58
C ILE A 186 -5.30 1.23 1.40
N CYS A 187 -6.58 1.23 1.80
CA CYS A 187 -7.47 0.07 1.69
C CYS A 187 -8.53 0.23 0.59
N LEU A 188 -8.26 1.11 -0.38
CA LEU A 188 -9.10 1.32 -1.55
C LEU A 188 -8.78 0.30 -2.65
N SER A 189 -9.82 -0.18 -3.31
CA SER A 189 -9.70 -1.17 -4.38
C SER A 189 -10.43 -0.72 -5.64
N ALA A 190 -9.81 -0.99 -6.79
CA ALA A 190 -10.31 -0.66 -8.12
C ALA A 190 -11.32 -1.71 -8.64
N ASP A 191 -12.55 -1.67 -8.11
CA ASP A 191 -13.60 -2.69 -8.31
C ASP A 191 -13.81 -3.12 -9.77
N ASP A 192 -13.82 -2.18 -10.72
CA ASP A 192 -14.06 -2.49 -12.13
C ASP A 192 -13.02 -3.46 -12.73
N VAL A 193 -11.76 -3.33 -12.30
CA VAL A 193 -10.67 -4.21 -12.74
C VAL A 193 -10.91 -5.63 -12.23
N TYR A 194 -11.27 -5.79 -10.96
CA TYR A 194 -11.49 -7.11 -10.38
C TYR A 194 -12.78 -7.75 -10.93
N GLN A 195 -13.83 -6.96 -11.19
CA GLN A 195 -15.04 -7.49 -11.82
C GLN A 195 -14.74 -8.08 -13.20
N PHE A 196 -13.91 -7.43 -14.00
CA PHE A 196 -13.44 -8.00 -15.27
C PHE A 196 -12.70 -9.33 -15.08
N ILE A 197 -11.81 -9.43 -14.08
CA ILE A 197 -11.12 -10.68 -13.75
C ILE A 197 -12.12 -11.80 -13.37
N PHE A 198 -13.10 -11.50 -12.52
CA PHE A 198 -14.11 -12.47 -12.09
C PHE A 198 -15.02 -12.92 -13.23
N ASP A 199 -15.49 -11.99 -14.07
CA ASP A 199 -16.37 -12.29 -15.20
C ASP A 199 -15.68 -13.19 -16.24
N ASN A 200 -14.36 -13.09 -16.35
CA ASN A 200 -13.54 -13.89 -17.24
C ASN A 200 -12.87 -15.11 -16.56
N LYS A 201 -13.11 -15.34 -15.25
CA LYS A 201 -12.56 -16.47 -14.47
C LYS A 201 -11.03 -16.52 -14.46
N LEU A 202 -10.39 -15.36 -14.31
CA LEU A 202 -8.94 -15.20 -14.39
C LEU A 202 -8.28 -15.10 -12.99
N GLU A 203 -9.00 -15.42 -11.91
CA GLU A 203 -8.57 -15.11 -10.54
C GLU A 203 -7.31 -15.89 -10.10
N ASN A 204 -7.16 -17.12 -10.61
CA ASN A 204 -6.04 -17.98 -10.24
C ASN A 204 -4.75 -17.61 -10.98
N ASP A 205 -4.86 -16.98 -12.15
CA ASP A 205 -3.73 -16.58 -13.01
C ASP A 205 -3.33 -15.11 -12.78
N THR A 206 -4.10 -14.39 -11.96
CA THR A 206 -3.90 -12.97 -11.67
C THR A 206 -3.27 -12.75 -10.31
N LEU A 207 -2.20 -11.96 -10.27
CA LEU A 207 -1.57 -11.44 -9.06
C LEU A 207 -2.05 -10.01 -8.77
N GLU A 208 -2.55 -9.79 -7.56
CA GLU A 208 -2.79 -8.46 -7.00
C GLU A 208 -1.50 -7.94 -6.34
N ALA A 209 -0.77 -7.05 -7.02
CA ALA A 209 0.58 -6.63 -6.62
C ALA A 209 0.61 -5.79 -5.33
N PHE A 210 -0.44 -5.03 -5.05
CA PHE A 210 -0.53 -4.17 -3.88
C PHE A 210 -1.88 -4.30 -3.22
N ALA A 211 -1.92 -5.10 -2.16
CA ALA A 211 -3.09 -5.23 -1.32
C ALA A 211 -2.69 -5.46 0.14
N GLY A 212 -3.72 -5.67 0.93
CA GLY A 212 -3.67 -6.19 2.27
C GLY A 212 -4.71 -7.28 2.40
N THR A 213 -4.55 -8.14 3.38
CA THR A 213 -5.52 -9.16 3.76
C THR A 213 -6.89 -8.55 4.01
N LEU A 214 -6.95 -7.28 4.42
CA LEU A 214 -8.20 -6.56 4.67
C LEU A 214 -8.91 -6.09 3.38
N ASN A 215 -8.17 -5.79 2.31
CA ASN A 215 -8.69 -5.24 1.05
C ASN A 215 -8.33 -6.04 -0.22
N SER A 216 -7.78 -7.25 -0.08
CA SER A 216 -7.51 -8.14 -1.20
C SER A 216 -8.80 -8.67 -1.80
N ASN A 217 -8.85 -8.71 -3.13
CA ASN A 217 -9.94 -9.29 -3.90
C ASN A 217 -9.58 -10.66 -4.45
N LEU A 218 -8.29 -10.88 -4.72
CA LEU A 218 -7.81 -12.09 -5.38
C LEU A 218 -7.14 -13.05 -4.38
N PRO A 219 -7.15 -14.36 -4.66
CA PRO A 219 -6.45 -15.34 -3.84
C PRO A 219 -4.92 -15.17 -3.88
N ASN A 220 -4.39 -14.68 -5.00
CA ASN A 220 -2.97 -14.36 -5.15
C ASN A 220 -2.78 -12.87 -4.97
N TYR A 221 -2.34 -12.46 -3.78
CA TYR A 221 -2.08 -11.06 -3.47
C TYR A 221 -0.76 -10.88 -2.72
N CYS A 222 -0.12 -9.76 -2.98
CA CYS A 222 1.04 -9.29 -2.25
C CYS A 222 0.60 -8.29 -1.18
N SER A 223 1.27 -8.30 -0.04
CA SER A 223 1.00 -7.39 1.06
C SER A 223 2.26 -6.96 1.80
N LEU A 224 2.18 -5.82 2.49
CA LEU A 224 3.32 -5.26 3.20
C LEU A 224 3.72 -6.09 4.42
N PHE A 225 2.75 -6.62 5.18
CA PHE A 225 2.97 -7.23 6.48
C PHE A 225 2.94 -8.76 6.45
N TYR A 226 3.82 -9.36 5.64
CA TYR A 226 3.89 -10.80 5.42
C TYR A 226 3.92 -11.64 6.71
N ASP A 227 4.57 -11.14 7.77
CA ASP A 227 4.73 -11.85 9.05
C ASP A 227 3.41 -12.22 9.74
N ILE A 228 2.36 -11.41 9.54
CA ILE A 228 1.01 -11.68 10.06
C ILE A 228 0.02 -12.06 8.96
N GLU A 229 0.29 -11.71 7.71
CA GLU A 229 -0.66 -11.89 6.60
C GLU A 229 -0.47 -13.19 5.83
N LYS A 230 0.69 -13.85 5.94
CA LYS A 230 0.95 -15.15 5.28
C LYS A 230 -0.08 -16.23 5.58
N ILE A 231 -0.63 -16.22 6.80
CA ILE A 231 -1.67 -17.15 7.27
C ILE A 231 -3.04 -16.91 6.61
N PHE A 232 -3.22 -15.78 5.93
CA PHE A 232 -4.42 -15.45 5.15
C PHE A 232 -4.18 -15.53 3.64
N GLY A 233 -2.98 -15.91 3.20
CA GLY A 233 -2.66 -16.15 1.78
C GLY A 233 -1.71 -15.13 1.13
N SER A 234 -1.26 -14.10 1.85
CA SER A 234 -0.30 -13.11 1.31
C SER A 234 0.96 -13.79 0.77
N LYS A 235 1.45 -13.31 -0.39
CA LYS A 235 2.71 -13.72 -1.02
C LYS A 235 3.92 -12.87 -0.58
N GLY A 236 3.70 -11.93 0.34
CA GLY A 236 4.70 -10.97 0.80
C GLY A 236 4.74 -9.69 -0.03
N SER A 237 5.80 -8.89 0.12
CA SER A 237 5.87 -7.60 -0.58
C SER A 237 6.19 -7.79 -2.05
N PHE A 238 5.40 -7.18 -2.93
CA PHE A 238 5.65 -7.21 -4.38
C PHE A 238 7.00 -6.61 -4.74
N LEU A 239 7.45 -5.56 -4.05
CA LEU A 239 8.75 -4.95 -4.32
C LEU A 239 9.92 -5.93 -4.12
N ASN A 240 9.78 -6.88 -3.17
CA ASN A 240 10.79 -7.91 -2.88
C ASN A 240 10.49 -9.27 -3.53
N MET A 241 9.38 -9.40 -4.27
CA MET A 241 8.98 -10.66 -4.91
C MET A 241 9.84 -10.97 -6.13
N GLN A 242 10.22 -12.23 -6.35
CA GLN A 242 10.91 -12.67 -7.56
C GLN A 242 9.89 -13.16 -8.60
N LEU A 243 9.62 -12.35 -9.63
CA LEU A 243 8.55 -12.62 -10.61
C LEU A 243 8.92 -13.69 -11.64
N ASP A 244 10.21 -13.91 -11.89
CA ASP A 244 10.76 -14.96 -12.76
C ASP A 244 10.46 -16.38 -12.27
N THR A 245 10.17 -16.54 -10.99
CA THR A 245 9.79 -17.82 -10.37
C THR A 245 8.27 -18.04 -10.28
N CYS A 246 7.48 -17.08 -10.77
CA CYS A 246 6.03 -17.06 -10.59
C CYS A 246 5.30 -17.43 -11.88
N ASN A 247 4.23 -18.23 -11.76
CA ASN A 247 3.37 -18.64 -12.87
C ASN A 247 2.12 -17.75 -12.97
N TYR A 248 2.28 -16.42 -12.94
CA TYR A 248 1.16 -15.50 -13.15
C TYR A 248 1.19 -14.96 -14.57
N GLU A 249 0.03 -14.89 -15.20
CA GLU A 249 -0.15 -14.31 -16.54
C GLU A 249 -0.64 -12.87 -16.47
N ILE A 250 -1.27 -12.49 -15.35
CA ILE A 250 -1.87 -11.16 -15.18
C ILE A 250 -1.36 -10.52 -13.89
N ILE A 251 -0.99 -9.24 -13.93
CA ILE A 251 -0.70 -8.45 -12.74
C ILE A 251 -1.60 -7.21 -12.69
N ILE A 252 -2.35 -7.07 -11.61
CA ILE A 252 -3.05 -5.83 -11.27
C ILE A 252 -2.21 -5.08 -10.25
N SER A 253 -1.85 -3.85 -10.59
CA SER A 253 -1.04 -2.98 -9.74
C SER A 253 -1.82 -1.73 -9.37
N ASN A 254 -2.26 -1.63 -8.12
CA ASN A 254 -2.82 -0.41 -7.53
C ASN A 254 -1.90 0.04 -6.38
N PRO A 255 -0.69 0.55 -6.69
CA PRO A 255 0.28 0.88 -5.68
C PRO A 255 -0.24 2.01 -4.76
N PRO A 256 0.18 2.05 -3.48
CA PRO A 256 -0.05 3.24 -2.66
C PRO A 256 0.61 4.44 -3.33
N TYR A 257 0.02 5.63 -3.20
CA TYR A 257 0.45 6.86 -3.86
C TYR A 257 1.73 7.43 -3.19
N ILE A 258 2.80 6.64 -3.28
CA ILE A 258 4.14 6.85 -2.75
C ILE A 258 5.06 6.72 -3.96
N THR A 259 5.62 7.84 -4.43
CA THR A 259 6.36 7.93 -5.69
C THR A 259 7.40 6.82 -5.86
N ASN A 260 8.26 6.59 -4.86
CA ASN A 260 9.27 5.53 -4.91
C ASN A 260 8.70 4.10 -4.99
N VAL A 261 7.53 3.84 -4.40
CA VAL A 261 6.85 2.54 -4.53
C VAL A 261 6.32 2.37 -5.95
N MET A 262 5.78 3.45 -6.51
CA MET A 262 5.22 3.48 -7.86
C MET A 262 6.32 3.35 -8.92
N ASP A 263 7.42 4.09 -8.79
CA ASP A 263 8.57 4.02 -9.71
C ASP A 263 9.18 2.61 -9.73
N ASP A 264 9.52 2.06 -8.56
CA ASP A 264 10.05 0.69 -8.45
C ASP A 264 9.05 -0.35 -8.96
N SER A 265 7.74 -0.11 -8.79
CA SER A 265 6.71 -0.98 -9.34
C SER A 265 6.71 -0.95 -10.86
N SER A 266 6.82 0.23 -11.49
CA SER A 266 6.85 0.35 -12.94
C SER A 266 8.00 -0.45 -13.54
N ASP A 267 9.22 -0.24 -13.04
CA ASP A 267 10.39 -0.97 -13.51
C ASP A 267 10.21 -2.48 -13.38
N LYS A 268 9.65 -2.93 -12.25
CA LYS A 268 9.38 -4.35 -12.02
C LYS A 268 8.34 -4.93 -12.96
N LEU A 269 7.28 -4.19 -13.29
CA LEU A 269 6.23 -4.61 -14.21
C LEU A 269 6.73 -4.68 -15.65
N ILE A 270 7.58 -3.73 -16.07
CA ILE A 270 8.26 -3.80 -17.37
C ILE A 270 9.16 -5.03 -17.45
N ASN A 271 10.01 -5.25 -16.44
CA ASN A 271 10.86 -6.44 -16.37
C ASN A 271 10.03 -7.74 -16.42
N PHE A 272 8.86 -7.78 -15.78
CA PHE A 272 7.95 -8.93 -15.88
C PHE A 272 7.48 -9.17 -17.31
N LEU A 273 7.10 -8.13 -18.06
CA LEU A 273 6.65 -8.25 -19.45
C LEU A 273 7.79 -8.55 -20.45
N GLU A 274 9.04 -8.24 -20.08
CA GLU A 274 10.22 -8.69 -20.84
C GLU A 274 10.46 -10.19 -20.69
N LEU A 275 10.22 -10.74 -19.49
CA LEU A 275 10.50 -12.13 -19.15
C LEU A 275 9.34 -13.08 -19.46
N CYS A 276 8.11 -12.60 -19.32
CA CYS A 276 6.89 -13.41 -19.37
C CYS A 276 5.95 -12.92 -20.46
N ASN A 277 5.11 -13.83 -20.98
CA ASN A 277 3.96 -13.41 -21.77
C ASN A 277 2.82 -13.02 -20.82
N GLY A 278 2.68 -11.72 -20.54
CA GLY A 278 1.78 -11.24 -19.49
C GLY A 278 0.92 -10.05 -19.91
N PHE A 279 -0.09 -9.81 -19.08
CA PHE A 279 -1.01 -8.68 -19.15
C PHE A 279 -0.96 -7.90 -17.85
N VAL A 280 -0.82 -6.57 -17.90
CA VAL A 280 -0.71 -5.72 -16.71
C VAL A 280 -1.69 -4.57 -16.80
N ILE A 281 -2.40 -4.35 -15.69
CA ILE A 281 -3.23 -3.16 -15.48
C ILE A 281 -2.64 -2.40 -14.28
N VAL A 282 -2.21 -1.17 -14.52
CA VAL A 282 -1.71 -0.27 -13.47
C VAL A 282 -2.75 0.83 -13.20
N VAL A 283 -3.17 0.94 -11.95
CA VAL A 283 -4.12 1.95 -11.47
C VAL A 283 -3.35 3.00 -10.67
N ILE A 284 -3.25 4.22 -11.20
CA ILE A 284 -2.45 5.31 -10.63
C ILE A 284 -3.22 6.64 -10.69
N PRO A 285 -2.92 7.64 -9.85
CA PRO A 285 -3.50 8.96 -10.01
C PRO A 285 -3.03 9.61 -11.31
N ASP A 286 -3.88 10.44 -11.92
CA ASP A 286 -3.51 11.22 -13.10
C ASP A 286 -2.64 12.43 -12.70
N TRP A 287 -1.35 12.15 -12.49
CA TRP A 287 -0.32 13.17 -12.26
C TRP A 287 0.46 13.51 -13.54
N ARG A 288 -0.08 13.17 -14.72
CA ARG A 288 0.58 13.46 -15.99
C ARG A 288 0.84 14.96 -16.11
N SER A 289 2.04 15.27 -16.58
CA SER A 289 2.41 16.59 -17.04
C SER A 289 1.56 17.04 -18.23
N VAL A 290 1.64 18.32 -18.57
CA VAL A 290 1.00 18.87 -19.78
C VAL A 290 1.41 18.08 -21.02
N ALA A 291 2.71 17.82 -21.21
CA ALA A 291 3.22 17.12 -22.38
C ALA A 291 2.75 15.66 -22.45
N GLU A 292 2.71 14.95 -21.32
CA GLU A 292 2.22 13.57 -21.26
C GLU A 292 0.72 13.50 -21.58
N TYR A 293 -0.07 14.42 -21.04
CA TYR A 293 -1.50 14.48 -21.33
C TYR A 293 -1.79 14.77 -22.80
N ASP A 294 -1.12 15.78 -23.38
CA ASP A 294 -1.31 16.16 -24.78
C ASP A 294 -0.91 15.03 -25.74
N ALA A 295 0.06 14.19 -25.35
CA ALA A 295 0.47 13.02 -26.13
C ALA A 295 -0.59 11.90 -26.15
N ASP A 296 -1.49 11.86 -25.16
CA ASP A 296 -2.51 10.81 -25.03
C ASP A 296 -3.90 11.25 -25.45
N VAL A 297 -4.21 12.55 -25.39
CA VAL A 297 -5.58 13.08 -25.45
C VAL A 297 -6.40 12.57 -26.64
N ASN A 298 -5.75 12.30 -27.79
CA ASN A 298 -6.42 11.81 -28.99
C ASN A 298 -6.63 10.28 -29.04
N GLY A 299 -5.94 9.52 -28.20
CA GLY A 299 -5.94 8.05 -28.19
C GLY A 299 -6.39 7.42 -26.87
N GLN A 300 -6.45 8.21 -25.79
CA GLN A 300 -6.96 7.76 -24.49
C GLN A 300 -8.47 7.57 -24.53
N ILE A 301 -8.97 6.80 -23.57
CA ILE A 301 -10.40 6.68 -23.29
C ILE A 301 -10.70 7.54 -22.07
N SER A 302 -11.55 8.55 -22.20
CA SER A 302 -11.96 9.42 -21.08
C SER A 302 -13.36 9.05 -20.59
N ILE A 303 -13.51 8.88 -19.27
CA ILE A 303 -14.77 8.59 -18.59
C ILE A 303 -14.98 9.62 -17.48
N ASN A 304 -15.94 10.53 -17.64
CA ASN A 304 -16.24 11.59 -16.66
C ASN A 304 -14.99 12.38 -16.21
N GLU A 305 -14.03 12.56 -17.12
CA GLU A 305 -12.75 13.21 -16.82
C GLU A 305 -12.95 14.66 -16.37
N HIS A 306 -12.29 15.02 -15.26
CA HIS A 306 -12.27 16.40 -14.77
C HIS A 306 -11.08 17.16 -15.33
N GLU A 307 -11.24 18.46 -15.55
CA GLU A 307 -10.10 19.35 -15.79
C GLU A 307 -9.20 19.40 -14.56
N GLN A 308 -7.88 19.31 -14.79
CA GLN A 308 -6.87 19.37 -13.74
C GLN A 308 -5.76 20.33 -14.12
N LYS A 309 -5.17 20.98 -13.10
CA LYS A 309 -3.92 21.72 -13.28
C LYS A 309 -2.78 20.71 -13.39
N ARG A 310 -2.02 20.78 -14.47
CA ARG A 310 -0.91 19.88 -14.75
C ARG A 310 0.42 20.60 -14.63
N GLU A 311 1.39 19.90 -14.05
CA GLU A 311 2.77 20.36 -13.98
C GLU A 311 3.47 20.22 -15.35
N THR A 312 4.63 20.84 -15.51
CA THR A 312 5.44 20.69 -16.73
C THR A 312 6.41 19.52 -16.65
N VAL A 313 6.76 19.07 -15.44
CA VAL A 313 7.70 17.98 -15.21
C VAL A 313 6.99 16.64 -15.36
N PRO A 314 7.49 15.72 -16.22
CA PRO A 314 6.90 14.41 -16.40
C PRO A 314 6.82 13.60 -15.10
N TYR A 315 5.76 12.81 -14.98
CA TYR A 315 5.60 11.91 -13.85
C TYR A 315 6.32 10.58 -14.14
N ASN A 316 7.49 10.37 -13.53
CA ASN A 316 8.40 9.27 -13.86
C ASN A 316 7.70 7.90 -13.99
N ASN A 317 6.90 7.50 -12.99
CA ASN A 317 6.13 6.26 -13.03
C ASN A 317 5.28 6.11 -14.31
N TYR A 318 4.53 7.15 -14.70
CA TYR A 318 3.71 7.12 -15.91
C TYR A 318 4.59 7.11 -17.17
N ALA A 319 5.59 7.99 -17.23
CA ALA A 319 6.52 8.09 -18.36
C ALA A 319 7.19 6.74 -18.69
N VAL A 320 7.66 6.01 -17.67
CA VAL A 320 8.29 4.68 -17.84
C VAL A 320 7.30 3.69 -18.46
N LEU A 321 6.08 3.63 -17.94
CA LEU A 321 5.06 2.70 -18.45
C LEU A 321 4.65 3.06 -19.88
N ARG A 322 4.39 4.34 -20.13
CA ARG A 322 3.90 4.89 -21.40
C ARG A 322 4.89 4.76 -22.55
N ASN A 323 6.18 4.88 -22.26
CA ASN A 323 7.24 4.78 -23.26
C ASN A 323 7.76 3.34 -23.45
N SER A 324 7.26 2.38 -22.68
CA SER A 324 7.61 0.98 -22.86
C SER A 324 7.01 0.41 -24.16
N ASN A 325 7.68 -0.58 -24.75
CA ASN A 325 7.16 -1.32 -25.91
C ASN A 325 5.90 -2.15 -25.57
N PHE A 326 5.57 -2.25 -24.28
CA PHE A 326 4.42 -2.99 -23.78
C PHE A 326 3.18 -2.13 -23.63
N PHE A 327 3.28 -0.80 -23.73
CA PHE A 327 2.12 0.08 -23.65
C PHE A 327 1.08 -0.25 -24.72
N ARG A 328 -0.19 -0.32 -24.32
CA ARG A 328 -1.32 -0.59 -25.24
C ARG A 328 -2.35 0.52 -25.23
N ASN A 329 -2.73 1.00 -24.04
CA ASN A 329 -3.69 2.09 -23.92
C ASN A 329 -3.64 2.74 -22.52
N VAL A 330 -4.29 3.89 -22.39
CA VAL A 330 -4.56 4.54 -21.12
C VAL A 330 -6.03 4.96 -21.06
N ILE A 331 -6.69 4.64 -19.96
CA ILE A 331 -8.06 5.06 -19.67
C ILE A 331 -8.00 6.07 -18.52
N CYS A 332 -8.52 7.28 -18.74
CA CYS A 332 -8.65 8.32 -17.74
C CYS A 332 -10.08 8.35 -17.19
N ILE A 333 -10.24 8.16 -15.88
CA ILE A 333 -11.54 8.08 -15.23
C ILE A 333 -11.62 9.14 -14.13
N GLY A 334 -12.50 10.11 -14.29
CA GLY A 334 -12.87 11.02 -13.20
C GLY A 334 -13.96 10.41 -12.32
N ASP A 335 -14.04 10.89 -11.08
CA ASP A 335 -15.06 10.43 -10.11
C ASP A 335 -15.02 8.91 -9.83
N TYR A 336 -13.85 8.28 -9.97
CA TYR A 336 -13.72 6.84 -9.84
C TYR A 336 -14.13 6.35 -8.44
N MET A 337 -14.96 5.30 -8.40
CA MET A 337 -15.48 4.71 -7.18
C MET A 337 -14.57 3.57 -6.74
N TYR A 338 -13.96 3.74 -5.57
CA TYR A 338 -13.21 2.69 -4.91
C TYR A 338 -14.04 2.05 -3.81
N TYR A 339 -13.94 0.74 -3.64
CA TYR A 339 -14.51 0.10 -2.47
C TYR A 339 -13.62 0.28 -1.25
N ASN A 340 -14.19 0.82 -0.17
CA ASN A 340 -13.55 0.93 1.13
C ASN A 340 -13.95 -0.28 2.00
N PHE A 341 -12.99 -1.17 2.24
CA PHE A 341 -13.21 -2.40 2.99
C PHE A 341 -13.50 -2.17 4.50
N PHE A 342 -12.99 -1.09 5.10
CA PHE A 342 -13.27 -0.78 6.50
C PHE A 342 -14.67 -0.21 6.70
N ALA A 343 -15.06 0.74 5.84
CA ALA A 343 -16.38 1.35 5.89
C ALA A 343 -17.47 0.47 5.25
N ASN A 344 -17.07 -0.56 4.50
CA ASN A 344 -17.97 -1.41 3.70
C ASN A 344 -18.89 -0.57 2.80
N SER A 345 -18.29 0.42 2.14
CA SER A 345 -18.97 1.41 1.31
C SER A 345 -18.12 1.77 0.12
N GLN A 346 -18.78 2.31 -0.91
CA GLN A 346 -18.09 2.91 -2.05
C GLN A 346 -17.64 4.32 -1.68
N LYS A 347 -16.40 4.67 -2.02
CA LYS A 347 -15.80 5.98 -1.80
C LYS A 347 -15.38 6.55 -3.15
N LYS A 348 -15.93 7.71 -3.47
CA LYS A 348 -15.54 8.47 -4.67
C LYS A 348 -14.21 9.17 -4.42
N ILE A 349 -13.24 8.97 -5.30
CA ILE A 349 -12.09 9.88 -5.42
C ILE A 349 -12.43 10.90 -6.51
N ARG A 350 -12.26 12.19 -6.20
CA ARG A 350 -12.59 13.28 -7.13
C ARG A 350 -11.52 13.53 -8.17
N ASP A 351 -10.27 13.18 -7.86
CA ASP A 351 -9.17 13.29 -8.81
C ASP A 351 -9.30 12.23 -9.91
N ASN A 352 -8.79 12.51 -11.12
CA ASN A 352 -8.80 11.49 -12.16
C ASN A 352 -7.82 10.37 -11.82
N VAL A 353 -8.19 9.16 -12.22
CA VAL A 353 -7.42 7.93 -12.09
C VAL A 353 -7.09 7.42 -13.49
N LEU A 354 -5.87 6.95 -13.68
CA LEU A 354 -5.43 6.32 -14.91
C LEU A 354 -5.41 4.80 -14.74
N PHE A 355 -5.99 4.10 -15.71
CA PHE A 355 -5.70 2.70 -15.95
C PHE A 355 -4.73 2.62 -17.11
N VAL A 356 -3.47 2.30 -16.80
CA VAL A 356 -2.41 2.10 -17.79
C VAL A 356 -2.36 0.62 -18.14
N ILE A 357 -2.57 0.31 -19.41
CA ILE A 357 -2.76 -1.05 -19.92
C ILE A 357 -1.49 -1.45 -20.67
N LEU A 358 -0.85 -2.53 -20.21
CA LEU A 358 0.38 -3.05 -20.79
C LEU A 358 0.22 -4.53 -21.15
N SER A 359 0.83 -4.96 -22.25
CA SER A 359 0.85 -6.37 -22.66
C SER A 359 2.12 -6.70 -23.44
N SER A 360 2.66 -7.89 -23.26
CA SER A 360 3.72 -8.44 -24.11
C SER A 360 3.23 -8.93 -25.47
N ASP A 361 1.91 -9.02 -25.67
CA ASP A 361 1.19 -9.32 -26.91
C ASP A 361 1.85 -10.40 -27.80
N LYS A 362 2.00 -11.61 -27.24
CA LYS A 362 2.33 -12.82 -28.02
C LYS A 362 1.10 -13.73 -28.16
N GLY A 363 -0.06 -13.14 -28.47
CA GLY A 363 -1.27 -13.88 -28.86
C GLY A 363 -2.39 -13.99 -27.82
N ASN A 364 -2.44 -13.13 -26.80
CA ASN A 364 -3.64 -12.97 -25.96
C ASN A 364 -4.34 -11.64 -26.29
N ASP A 365 -5.67 -11.62 -26.26
CA ASP A 365 -6.53 -10.47 -26.58
C ASP A 365 -7.11 -9.81 -25.32
N LEU A 366 -6.49 -10.06 -24.17
CA LEU A 366 -6.99 -9.62 -22.86
C LEU A 366 -6.99 -8.09 -22.71
N ASP A 367 -5.99 -7.42 -23.26
CA ASP A 367 -5.91 -5.97 -23.31
C ASP A 367 -7.10 -5.37 -24.08
N LYS A 368 -7.39 -5.91 -25.27
CA LYS A 368 -8.53 -5.51 -26.09
C LYS A 368 -9.86 -5.80 -25.41
N LYS A 369 -10.02 -6.99 -24.83
CA LYS A 369 -11.21 -7.38 -24.06
C LYS A 369 -11.43 -6.45 -22.87
N PHE A 370 -10.38 -6.09 -22.14
CA PHE A 370 -10.49 -5.16 -21.02
C PHE A 370 -10.87 -3.76 -21.48
N ILE A 371 -10.25 -3.27 -22.56
CA ILE A 371 -10.60 -1.97 -23.17
C ILE A 371 -12.08 -1.94 -23.57
N ASP A 372 -12.56 -2.97 -24.24
CA ASP A 372 -13.96 -3.04 -24.69
C ASP A 372 -14.93 -3.19 -23.51
N TYR A 373 -14.56 -3.96 -22.48
CA TYR A 373 -15.31 -4.04 -21.22
C TYR A 373 -15.44 -2.65 -20.56
N MET A 374 -14.35 -1.89 -20.48
CA MET A 374 -14.39 -0.54 -19.90
C MET A 374 -15.23 0.42 -20.75
N LYS A 375 -15.17 0.31 -22.09
CA LYS A 375 -16.03 1.10 -22.98
C LYS A 375 -17.51 0.80 -22.80
N GLN A 376 -17.89 -0.46 -22.55
CA GLN A 376 -19.29 -0.82 -22.30
C GLN A 376 -19.82 -0.26 -20.98
N LYS A 377 -18.97 0.03 -20.00
CA LYS A 377 -19.38 0.75 -18.79
C LYS A 377 -19.66 2.25 -19.02
N ILE A 378 -19.31 2.77 -20.21
CA ILE A 378 -19.54 4.16 -20.63
C ILE A 378 -20.92 4.31 -21.30
N SER A 379 -21.47 3.24 -21.89
CA SER A 379 -22.80 3.22 -22.53
C SER A 379 -23.91 2.89 -21.56
#